data_AF-A0A4Y8R1G9-F1
#
_entry.id   AF-A0A4Y8R1G9-F1
#
_cell.length_a   1.000
_cell.length_b   1.000
_cell.length_c   1.000
_cell.angle_alpha   90.00
_cell.angle_beta   90.00
_cell.angle_gamma   90.00
#
_symmetry.space_group_name_H-M   'P 1'
#
loop_
_entity.id
_entity.type
_entity.pdbx_description
1 polymer ?
#
loop_
_entity_poly.entity_id
_entity_poly.type
_entity_poly.pdbx_seq_one_letter_code
_entity_poly.pdbx_strand_id
1 'polypeptide(L)'
;MIDEILAVRVPVGLVYGIRLRESDEYRYVGLTTKAASRRLRQHLRNARDGQRTPFCDWLRKHGEHDIVVDVLETALGDLESLGESEIEWIEFLRATGHRLLNVSDGGLGPTGVVWTAEQREAARVRSTGRKGVSRPGELNPFFGHKHSDEQRALWSEQRKGTFVGPENPNYGKFGPEHPSYGHTMSPEARAALSAMRRGELNPNYGRTASEETRAKRSAAQKGVPKPSSARSAHTRHHTNKGRTSPTCKFCIADAEQQSPRLPEGENPA
;
A
#
# COMPACT_ATOMS: atom_id res chain seq x y z
N MET A 1 25.58 -25.96 28.64
CA MET A 1 25.21 -26.25 27.23
C MET A 1 24.02 -27.20 27.18
N ILE A 2 22.91 -26.86 27.85
CA ILE A 2 21.62 -27.58 27.73
C ILE A 2 20.47 -26.54 27.67
N ASP A 3 20.76 -25.34 27.16
CA ASP A 3 19.75 -24.28 26.95
C ASP A 3 19.52 -24.01 25.45
N GLU A 4 20.00 -24.90 24.57
CA GLU A 4 19.84 -24.80 23.11
C GLU A 4 18.82 -25.79 22.52
N ILE A 5 18.21 -26.67 23.31
CA ILE A 5 17.44 -27.82 22.77
C ILE A 5 15.91 -27.69 22.92
N LEU A 6 15.38 -26.67 23.59
CA LEU A 6 13.92 -26.46 23.67
C LEU A 6 13.54 -25.00 23.43
N ALA A 7 13.95 -24.44 22.28
CA ALA A 7 13.12 -23.41 21.67
C ALA A 7 11.78 -24.06 21.34
N VAL A 8 10.79 -23.92 22.23
CA VAL A 8 9.40 -24.30 21.99
C VAL A 8 8.97 -23.53 20.76
N ARG A 9 9.11 -24.13 19.57
CA ARG A 9 8.74 -23.48 18.32
C ARG A 9 7.23 -23.38 18.33
N VAL A 10 6.72 -22.16 18.53
CA VAL A 10 5.29 -21.91 18.56
C VAL A 10 4.73 -22.17 17.15
N PRO A 11 3.62 -22.92 17.01
CA PRO A 11 2.98 -23.11 15.72
C PRO A 11 2.45 -21.77 15.21
N VAL A 12 2.94 -21.34 14.05
CA VAL A 12 2.53 -20.07 13.41
C VAL A 12 1.26 -20.26 12.61
N GLY A 13 1.15 -21.42 11.96
CA GLY A 13 0.02 -21.76 11.11
C GLY A 13 0.16 -23.15 10.52
N LEU A 14 -0.71 -23.42 9.55
CA LEU A 14 -0.80 -24.71 8.90
C LEU A 14 -0.92 -24.54 7.39
N VAL A 15 -0.30 -25.47 6.67
CA VAL A 15 -0.52 -25.71 5.25
C VAL A 15 -1.56 -26.81 5.13
N TYR A 16 -2.58 -26.59 4.31
CA TYR A 16 -3.67 -27.53 4.10
C TYR A 16 -3.88 -27.83 2.61
N GLY A 17 -4.34 -29.04 2.34
CA GLY A 17 -4.77 -29.50 1.02
C GLY A 17 -6.28 -29.69 0.98
N ILE A 18 -6.91 -29.39 -0.15
CA ILE A 18 -8.33 -29.65 -0.40
C ILE A 18 -8.47 -30.64 -1.55
N ARG A 19 -9.28 -31.67 -1.34
CA ARG A 19 -9.58 -32.73 -2.30
C ARG A 19 -11.01 -33.23 -2.14
N LEU A 20 -11.42 -34.16 -3.00
CA LEU A 20 -12.66 -34.92 -2.79
C LEU A 20 -12.39 -36.05 -1.81
N ARG A 21 -13.40 -36.41 -1.02
CA ARG A 21 -13.34 -37.52 -0.07
C ARG A 21 -12.94 -38.84 -0.74
N GLU A 22 -13.43 -39.07 -1.96
CA GLU A 22 -13.24 -40.30 -2.73
C GLU A 22 -11.95 -40.33 -3.56
N SER A 23 -11.17 -39.25 -3.55
CA SER A 23 -9.95 -39.14 -4.35
C SER A 23 -8.81 -38.66 -3.49
N ASP A 24 -7.63 -39.23 -3.69
CA ASP A 24 -6.39 -38.73 -3.08
C ASP A 24 -5.82 -37.53 -3.83
N GLU A 25 -6.45 -37.12 -4.95
CA GLU A 25 -5.97 -36.01 -5.75
C GLU A 25 -6.33 -34.65 -5.13
N TYR A 26 -5.34 -34.02 -4.51
CA TYR A 26 -5.42 -32.61 -4.14
C TYR A 26 -5.68 -31.70 -5.35
N ARG A 27 -6.62 -30.76 -5.14
CA ARG A 27 -7.04 -29.75 -6.12
C ARG A 27 -6.65 -28.35 -5.72
N TYR A 28 -6.31 -28.14 -4.45
CA TYR A 28 -5.89 -26.84 -3.96
C TYR A 28 -5.04 -27.00 -2.71
N VAL A 29 -3.99 -26.20 -2.62
CA VAL A 29 -3.15 -26.06 -1.42
C VAL A 29 -3.28 -24.63 -0.92
N GLY A 30 -3.30 -24.43 0.39
CA GLY A 30 -3.20 -23.09 0.94
C GLY A 30 -2.61 -23.06 2.33
N LEU A 31 -2.23 -21.88 2.79
CA LEU A 31 -1.84 -21.63 4.19
C LEU A 31 -2.93 -20.92 5.01
N THR A 32 -2.88 -21.07 6.33
CA THR A 32 -3.73 -20.34 7.27
C THR A 32 -3.14 -20.34 8.68
N THR A 33 -3.28 -19.22 9.41
CA THR A 33 -2.97 -19.13 10.85
C THR A 33 -4.15 -19.57 11.73
N LYS A 34 -5.31 -19.85 11.13
CA LYS A 34 -6.52 -20.37 11.76
C LYS A 34 -6.73 -21.84 11.40
N ALA A 35 -7.60 -22.54 12.12
CA ALA A 35 -7.96 -23.93 11.80
C ALA A 35 -8.36 -24.14 10.32
N ALA A 36 -7.89 -25.24 9.72
CA ALA A 36 -8.16 -25.62 8.33
C ALA A 36 -9.67 -25.69 8.02
N SER A 37 -10.47 -26.23 8.94
CA SER A 37 -11.93 -26.31 8.82
C SER A 37 -12.61 -24.94 8.71
N ARG A 38 -12.07 -23.91 9.39
CA ARG A 38 -12.55 -22.53 9.26
C ARG A 38 -12.19 -21.95 7.90
N ARG A 39 -11.02 -22.30 7.37
CA ARG A 39 -10.56 -21.85 6.06
C ARG A 39 -11.33 -22.50 4.91
N LEU A 40 -11.68 -23.78 5.03
CA LEU A 40 -12.58 -24.47 4.10
C LEU A 40 -13.96 -23.80 4.04
N ARG A 41 -14.59 -23.55 5.20
CA ARG A 41 -15.87 -22.82 5.27
C ARG A 41 -15.79 -21.43 4.62
N GLN A 42 -14.65 -20.75 4.76
CA GLN A 42 -14.42 -19.48 4.09
C GLN A 42 -14.36 -19.61 2.57
N HIS A 43 -13.69 -20.64 2.04
CA HIS A 43 -13.64 -20.91 0.60
C HIS A 43 -15.01 -21.26 0.03
N LEU A 44 -15.77 -22.10 0.72
CA LEU A 44 -17.15 -22.44 0.33
C LEU A 44 -18.05 -21.21 0.31
N ARG A 45 -17.92 -20.32 1.31
CA ARG A 45 -18.66 -19.05 1.32
C ARG A 45 -18.26 -18.16 0.14
N ASN A 46 -16.97 -18.00 -0.13
CA ASN A 46 -16.49 -17.21 -1.28
C ASN A 46 -17.01 -17.75 -2.62
N ALA A 47 -17.06 -19.07 -2.78
CA ALA A 47 -17.60 -19.71 -3.97
C ALA A 47 -19.11 -19.43 -4.15
N ARG A 48 -19.88 -19.46 -3.05
CA ARG A 48 -21.30 -19.09 -3.01
C ARG A 48 -21.53 -17.61 -3.29
N ASP A 49 -20.66 -16.74 -2.78
CA ASP A 49 -20.71 -15.28 -2.97
C ASP A 49 -20.27 -14.84 -4.38
N GLY A 50 -19.92 -15.77 -5.26
CA GLY A 50 -19.66 -15.48 -6.67
C GLY A 50 -18.20 -15.19 -7.01
N GLN A 51 -17.24 -15.47 -6.12
CA GLN A 51 -15.82 -15.30 -6.42
C GLN A 51 -15.41 -16.14 -7.64
N ARG A 52 -14.79 -15.50 -8.64
CA ARG A 52 -14.42 -16.11 -9.93
C ARG A 52 -12.96 -16.55 -9.92
N THR A 53 -12.70 -17.77 -9.46
CA THR A 53 -11.40 -18.45 -9.58
C THR A 53 -11.61 -19.90 -9.99
N PRO A 54 -10.65 -20.55 -10.66
CA PRO A 54 -10.77 -21.97 -11.05
C PRO A 54 -11.12 -22.88 -9.88
N PHE A 55 -10.52 -22.62 -8.71
CA PHE A 55 -10.83 -23.34 -7.49
C PHE A 55 -12.26 -23.12 -6.98
N CYS A 56 -12.77 -21.87 -6.97
CA CYS A 56 -14.16 -21.60 -6.58
C CYS A 56 -15.17 -22.20 -7.58
N ASP A 57 -14.84 -22.19 -8.89
CA ASP A 57 -15.63 -22.85 -9.92
C ASP A 57 -15.68 -24.37 -9.71
N TRP A 58 -14.56 -24.97 -9.31
CA TRP A 58 -14.47 -26.38 -8.98
C TRP A 58 -15.29 -26.72 -7.72
N LEU A 59 -15.18 -25.94 -6.64
CA LEU A 59 -15.97 -26.13 -5.43
C LEU A 59 -17.49 -26.11 -5.70
N ARG A 60 -17.96 -25.25 -6.60
CA ARG A 60 -19.39 -25.16 -6.97
C ARG A 60 -19.93 -26.40 -7.67
N LYS A 61 -19.07 -27.25 -8.23
CA LYS A 61 -19.48 -28.48 -8.93
C LYS A 61 -19.66 -29.67 -8.01
N HIS A 62 -19.29 -29.56 -6.73
CA HIS A 62 -19.26 -30.67 -5.78
C HIS A 62 -20.09 -30.35 -4.53
N GLY A 63 -20.61 -31.38 -3.86
CA GLY A 63 -21.31 -31.22 -2.60
C GLY A 63 -20.34 -30.86 -1.47
N GLU A 64 -20.79 -30.06 -0.50
CA GLU A 64 -19.96 -29.67 0.66
C GLU A 64 -19.45 -30.89 1.46
N HIS A 65 -20.23 -31.98 1.51
CA HIS A 65 -19.87 -33.22 2.21
C HIS A 65 -18.80 -34.05 1.49
N ASP A 66 -18.65 -33.85 0.18
CA ASP A 66 -17.68 -34.53 -0.67
C ASP A 66 -16.31 -33.87 -0.59
N ILE A 67 -16.23 -32.64 -0.09
CA ILE A 67 -15.00 -31.86 -0.04
C ILE A 67 -14.36 -32.03 1.33
N VAL A 68 -13.09 -32.45 1.33
CA VAL A 68 -12.31 -32.62 2.56
C VAL A 68 -11.12 -31.67 2.55
N VAL A 69 -10.72 -31.25 3.76
CA VAL A 69 -9.53 -30.45 3.99
C VAL A 69 -8.60 -31.23 4.91
N ASP A 70 -7.40 -31.51 4.42
CA ASP A 70 -6.36 -32.23 5.15
C ASP A 70 -5.27 -31.25 5.57
N VAL A 71 -4.75 -31.41 6.78
CA VAL A 71 -3.58 -30.66 7.24
C VAL A 71 -2.36 -31.38 6.70
N LEU A 72 -1.61 -30.73 5.81
CA LEU A 72 -0.40 -31.29 5.20
C LEU A 72 0.80 -31.07 6.12
N GLU A 73 0.89 -29.87 6.70
CA GLU A 73 2.00 -29.48 7.56
C GLU A 73 1.58 -28.44 8.59
N THR A 74 2.17 -28.52 9.79
CA THR A 74 2.09 -27.46 10.81
C THR A 74 3.42 -26.73 10.84
N ALA A 75 3.44 -25.49 10.36
CA ALA A 75 4.66 -24.69 10.29
C ALA A 75 5.02 -24.13 11.68
N LEU A 76 6.28 -24.31 12.05
CA LEU A 76 6.87 -23.87 13.30
C LEU A 76 7.86 -22.75 13.00
N GLY A 77 7.79 -21.59 13.66
CA GLY A 77 8.75 -20.49 13.42
C GLY A 77 8.11 -19.11 13.19
N ASP A 78 8.21 -18.58 11.98
CA ASP A 78 7.65 -17.28 11.57
C ASP A 78 6.67 -17.41 10.38
N LEU A 79 6.14 -16.28 9.89
CA LEU A 79 5.19 -16.27 8.77
C LEU A 79 5.84 -16.55 7.42
N GLU A 80 7.13 -16.25 7.28
CA GLU A 80 7.88 -16.44 6.04
C GLU A 80 8.08 -17.95 5.79
N SER A 81 8.46 -18.69 6.83
CA SER A 81 8.56 -20.16 6.75
C SER A 81 7.23 -20.83 6.40
N LEU A 82 6.10 -20.31 6.90
CA LEU A 82 4.76 -20.79 6.51
C LEU A 82 4.47 -20.54 5.01
N GLY A 83 4.98 -19.45 4.45
CA GLY A 83 4.89 -19.14 3.03
C GLY A 83 5.75 -20.07 2.17
N GLU A 84 6.98 -20.33 2.60
CA GLU A 84 7.89 -21.27 1.95
C GLU A 84 7.32 -22.69 1.93
N SER A 85 6.79 -23.19 3.06
CA SER A 85 6.12 -24.49 3.11
C SER A 85 4.95 -24.58 2.11
N GLU A 86 4.16 -23.52 1.93
CA GLU A 86 3.06 -23.52 0.93
C GLU A 86 3.60 -23.71 -0.49
N ILE A 87 4.72 -23.05 -0.83
CA ILE A 87 5.37 -23.16 -2.13
C ILE A 87 5.89 -24.58 -2.35
N GLU A 88 6.61 -25.12 -1.36
CA GLU A 88 7.17 -26.48 -1.42
C GLU A 88 6.08 -27.54 -1.63
N TRP A 89 4.96 -27.44 -0.91
CA TRP A 89 3.83 -28.36 -1.09
C TRP A 89 3.17 -28.23 -2.46
N ILE A 90 3.03 -27.02 -2.99
CA ILE A 90 2.48 -26.79 -4.34
C ILE A 90 3.39 -27.42 -5.40
N GLU A 91 4.70 -27.20 -5.28
CA GLU A 91 5.70 -27.77 -6.18
C GLU A 91 5.71 -29.30 -6.11
N PHE A 92 5.80 -29.86 -4.90
CA PHE A 92 5.79 -31.30 -4.66
C PHE A 92 4.54 -31.98 -5.23
N LEU A 93 3.35 -31.44 -4.98
CA LEU A 93 2.10 -32.03 -5.45
C LEU A 93 1.95 -31.91 -6.97
N ARG A 94 2.41 -30.82 -7.58
CA ARG A 94 2.45 -30.71 -9.05
C ARG A 94 3.42 -31.74 -9.66
N ALA A 95 4.60 -31.90 -9.06
CA ALA A 95 5.60 -32.86 -9.51
C ALA A 95 5.13 -34.31 -9.39
N THR A 96 4.32 -34.62 -8.37
CA THR A 96 3.70 -35.94 -8.18
C THR A 96 2.42 -36.15 -8.99
N GLY A 97 2.03 -35.18 -9.84
CA GLY A 97 0.97 -35.32 -10.84
C GLY A 97 -0.41 -34.80 -10.41
N HIS A 98 -0.52 -34.14 -9.26
CA HIS A 98 -1.77 -33.52 -8.84
C HIS A 98 -2.08 -32.27 -9.68
N ARG A 99 -3.28 -32.20 -10.25
CA ARG A 99 -3.71 -31.04 -11.04
C ARG A 99 -4.30 -29.97 -10.12
N LEU A 100 -3.40 -29.21 -9.50
CA LEU A 100 -3.75 -28.11 -8.60
C LEU A 100 -4.42 -26.93 -9.35
N LEU A 101 -5.39 -26.31 -8.70
CA LEU A 101 -6.13 -25.13 -9.18
C LEU A 101 -5.63 -23.83 -8.53
N ASN A 102 -4.47 -23.89 -7.86
CA ASN A 102 -3.75 -22.74 -7.35
C ASN A 102 -3.40 -21.78 -8.49
N VAL A 103 -3.75 -20.51 -8.33
CA VAL A 103 -3.51 -19.47 -9.35
C VAL A 103 -2.08 -18.93 -9.30
N SER A 104 -1.45 -18.98 -8.12
CA SER A 104 -0.05 -18.61 -7.87
C SER A 104 0.71 -19.80 -7.29
N ASP A 105 2.03 -19.69 -7.28
CA ASP A 105 2.91 -20.73 -6.72
C ASP A 105 2.95 -20.74 -5.19
N GLY A 106 2.38 -19.72 -4.51
CA GLY A 106 2.24 -19.67 -3.04
C GLY A 106 2.94 -18.46 -2.43
N GLY A 107 3.18 -18.51 -1.11
CA GLY A 107 4.16 -17.65 -0.43
C GLY A 107 3.61 -16.47 0.39
N LEU A 108 2.33 -16.48 0.81
CA LEU A 108 1.59 -15.38 1.51
C LEU A 108 0.75 -14.46 0.59
N GLY A 109 -0.16 -15.07 -0.17
CA GLY A 109 -1.27 -14.36 -0.83
C GLY A 109 -0.98 -13.88 -2.27
N PRO A 110 -1.83 -12.99 -2.83
CA PRO A 110 -1.78 -12.63 -4.26
C PRO A 110 -0.51 -11.87 -4.66
N THR A 111 0.39 -11.62 -3.71
CA THR A 111 1.73 -11.05 -3.87
C THR A 111 2.62 -11.88 -4.81
N GLY A 112 2.30 -13.16 -5.02
CA GLY A 112 3.02 -14.04 -5.97
C GLY A 112 2.44 -14.12 -7.39
N VAL A 113 1.29 -13.50 -7.69
CA VAL A 113 0.77 -13.51 -9.07
C VAL A 113 1.55 -12.48 -9.88
N VAL A 114 2.50 -12.93 -10.70
CA VAL A 114 3.13 -12.07 -11.71
C VAL A 114 2.15 -11.85 -12.84
N TRP A 115 1.59 -10.64 -12.92
CA TRP A 115 0.68 -10.29 -14.01
C TRP A 115 1.45 -10.25 -15.33
N THR A 116 0.88 -10.80 -16.41
CA THR A 116 1.47 -10.61 -17.75
C THR A 116 1.38 -9.14 -18.17
N ALA A 117 2.13 -8.75 -19.21
CA ALA A 117 2.06 -7.39 -19.75
C ALA A 117 0.62 -7.05 -20.20
N GLU A 118 -0.08 -8.00 -20.82
CA GLU A 118 -1.46 -7.88 -21.29
C GLU A 118 -2.45 -7.75 -20.12
N GLN A 119 -2.25 -8.51 -19.04
CA GLN A 119 -3.08 -8.39 -17.84
C GLN A 119 -2.92 -7.03 -17.17
N ARG A 120 -1.68 -6.52 -17.06
CA ARG A 120 -1.41 -5.17 -16.52
C ARG A 120 -2.03 -4.09 -17.40
N GLU A 121 -1.88 -4.22 -18.72
CA GLU A 121 -2.49 -3.33 -19.70
C GLU A 121 -4.02 -3.31 -19.56
N ALA A 122 -4.66 -4.47 -19.51
CA ALA A 122 -6.10 -4.59 -19.35
C ALA A 122 -6.59 -3.99 -18.02
N ALA A 123 -5.86 -4.17 -16.91
CA ALA A 123 -6.18 -3.48 -15.66
C ALA A 123 -5.96 -1.96 -15.74
N ARG A 124 -4.90 -1.51 -16.43
CA ARG A 124 -4.68 -0.08 -16.66
C ARG A 124 -5.84 0.51 -17.46
N VAL A 125 -6.23 -0.10 -18.58
CA VAL A 125 -7.36 0.37 -19.41
C VAL A 125 -8.67 0.41 -18.61
N ARG A 126 -8.98 -0.65 -17.83
CA ARG A 126 -10.20 -0.69 -16.98
C ARG A 126 -10.21 0.35 -15.86
N SER A 127 -9.04 0.74 -15.36
CA SER A 127 -8.91 1.73 -14.29
C SER A 127 -8.76 3.16 -14.80
N THR A 128 -8.20 3.33 -16.01
CA THR A 128 -8.04 4.62 -16.67
C THR A 128 -9.43 5.19 -17.00
N GLY A 129 -9.70 6.41 -16.55
CA GLY A 129 -11.01 7.06 -16.75
C GLY A 129 -12.08 6.69 -15.73
N ARG A 130 -11.81 5.76 -14.79
CA ARG A 130 -12.72 5.48 -13.68
C ARG A 130 -12.73 6.70 -12.75
N LYS A 131 -13.86 7.42 -12.71
CA LYS A 131 -14.01 8.61 -11.87
C LYS A 131 -14.01 8.20 -10.39
N GLY A 132 -12.87 8.39 -9.72
CA GLY A 132 -12.80 8.26 -8.27
C GLY A 132 -13.79 9.23 -7.63
N VAL A 133 -14.71 8.73 -6.82
CA VAL A 133 -15.65 9.60 -6.08
C VAL A 133 -14.88 10.19 -4.91
N SER A 134 -14.65 11.50 -4.94
CA SER A 134 -14.05 12.18 -3.79
C SER A 134 -15.02 12.12 -2.63
N ARG A 135 -14.61 11.50 -1.52
CA ARG A 135 -15.37 11.38 -0.27
C ARG A 135 -14.66 12.21 0.80
N PRO A 136 -14.81 13.55 0.83
CA PRO A 136 -14.16 14.39 1.84
C PRO A 136 -14.87 14.33 3.19
N GLY A 137 -14.15 14.62 4.27
CA GLY A 137 -14.71 14.66 5.62
C GLY A 137 -15.33 13.32 6.03
N GLU A 138 -16.48 13.37 6.68
CA GLU A 138 -17.25 12.23 7.18
C GLU A 138 -17.63 11.20 6.10
N LEU A 139 -17.66 11.61 4.83
CA LEU A 139 -17.92 10.67 3.75
C LEU A 139 -16.77 9.66 3.58
N ASN A 140 -15.55 9.98 4.01
CA ASN A 140 -14.41 9.08 3.96
C ASN A 140 -14.59 7.93 4.99
N PRO A 141 -14.54 6.66 4.59
CA PRO A 141 -14.60 5.52 5.54
C PRO A 141 -13.55 5.57 6.65
N PHE A 142 -12.44 6.28 6.44
CA PHE A 142 -11.37 6.44 7.41
C PHE A 142 -11.39 7.80 8.14
N PHE A 143 -12.47 8.58 8.02
CA PHE A 143 -12.58 9.84 8.74
C PHE A 143 -12.60 9.61 10.25
N GLY A 144 -11.76 10.32 10.99
CA GLY A 144 -11.63 10.16 12.45
C GLY A 144 -10.80 8.95 12.90
N HIS A 145 -10.47 8.02 12.00
CA HIS A 145 -9.62 6.87 12.33
C HIS A 145 -8.13 7.22 12.22
N LYS A 146 -7.32 6.69 13.14
CA LYS A 146 -5.85 6.77 13.12
C LYS A 146 -5.28 5.35 13.13
N HIS A 147 -4.20 5.12 12.39
CA HIS A 147 -3.44 3.88 12.49
C HIS A 147 -2.66 3.84 13.81
N SER A 148 -2.46 2.65 14.37
CA SER A 148 -1.62 2.46 15.56
C SER A 148 -0.17 2.81 15.25
N ASP A 149 0.58 3.16 16.29
CA ASP A 149 1.99 3.52 16.16
C ASP A 149 2.83 2.36 15.62
N GLU A 150 2.54 1.14 16.07
CA GLU A 150 3.16 -0.10 15.59
C GLU A 150 2.96 -0.31 14.08
N GLN A 151 1.74 -0.11 13.58
CA GLN A 151 1.45 -0.26 12.15
C GLN A 151 2.16 0.81 11.31
N ARG A 152 2.28 2.05 11.84
CA ARG A 152 3.02 3.13 11.18
C ARG A 152 4.52 2.81 11.11
N ALA A 153 5.09 2.25 12.19
CA ALA A 153 6.48 1.84 12.24
C ALA A 153 6.79 0.73 11.23
N LEU A 154 5.94 -0.31 11.17
CA LEU A 154 6.09 -1.41 10.22
C LEU A 154 6.14 -0.91 8.76
N TRP A 155 5.19 -0.05 8.36
CA TRP A 155 5.19 0.52 7.01
C TRP A 155 6.38 1.44 6.74
N SER A 156 6.90 2.11 7.77
CA SER A 156 8.11 2.93 7.62
C SER A 156 9.31 2.05 7.28
N GLU A 157 9.49 0.94 7.99
CA GLU A 157 10.59 0.01 7.75
C GLU A 157 10.48 -0.65 6.38
N GLN A 158 9.29 -1.16 6.02
CA GLN A 158 9.05 -1.81 4.72
C GLN A 158 9.29 -0.90 3.51
N ARG A 159 9.12 0.42 3.65
CA ARG A 159 9.27 1.39 2.54
C ARG A 159 10.65 2.03 2.50
N LYS A 160 11.48 1.79 3.49
CA LYS A 160 12.83 2.30 3.56
C LYS A 160 13.63 1.68 2.41
N GLY A 161 14.25 2.50 1.57
CA GLY A 161 15.06 2.02 0.46
C GLY A 161 14.33 1.77 -0.87
N THR A 162 12.99 1.75 -0.92
CA THR A 162 12.25 1.36 -2.14
C THR A 162 12.33 2.38 -3.29
N PHE A 163 12.77 3.62 -3.05
CA PHE A 163 12.84 4.69 -4.05
C PHE A 163 14.08 5.58 -3.88
N VAL A 164 15.25 4.98 -3.68
CA VAL A 164 16.55 5.67 -3.61
C VAL A 164 17.40 5.41 -4.85
N GLY A 165 18.27 6.36 -5.16
CA GLY A 165 19.26 6.22 -6.23
C GLY A 165 18.66 6.17 -7.63
N PRO A 166 19.45 5.71 -8.62
CA PRO A 166 19.09 5.67 -10.04
C PRO A 166 17.81 4.90 -10.37
N GLU A 167 17.39 3.97 -9.51
CA GLU A 167 16.17 3.18 -9.69
C GLU A 167 14.89 3.97 -9.37
N ASN A 168 15.01 5.14 -8.72
CA ASN A 168 13.88 6.04 -8.53
C ASN A 168 13.49 6.66 -9.89
N PRO A 169 12.22 6.53 -10.35
CA PRO A 169 11.75 7.15 -11.60
C PRO A 169 11.89 8.68 -11.69
N ASN A 170 12.21 9.33 -10.57
CA ASN A 170 12.47 10.76 -10.46
C ASN A 170 13.95 11.12 -10.20
N TYR A 171 14.86 10.15 -10.21
CA TYR A 171 16.29 10.40 -10.10
C TYR A 171 16.79 11.26 -11.29
N GLY A 172 17.66 12.24 -11.03
CA GLY A 172 18.19 13.18 -12.04
C GLY A 172 17.20 14.22 -12.59
N LYS A 173 15.88 14.02 -12.43
CA LYS A 173 14.87 15.03 -12.87
C LYS A 173 14.88 16.30 -12.03
N PHE A 174 15.39 16.22 -10.80
CA PHE A 174 15.64 17.33 -9.88
C PHE A 174 16.99 17.08 -9.20
N GLY A 175 17.77 18.15 -8.91
CA GLY A 175 19.09 18.02 -8.28
C GLY A 175 20.23 18.57 -9.15
N PRO A 176 21.50 18.40 -8.72
CA PRO A 176 22.71 18.99 -9.34
C PRO A 176 22.85 18.85 -10.85
N GLU A 177 22.28 17.79 -11.41
CA GLU A 177 22.36 17.45 -12.82
C GLU A 177 21.33 18.21 -13.70
N HIS A 178 20.36 18.90 -13.09
CA HIS A 178 19.32 19.63 -13.82
C HIS A 178 19.80 21.04 -14.23
N PRO A 179 19.55 21.53 -15.47
CA PRO A 179 20.04 22.83 -15.94
C PRO A 179 19.62 24.03 -15.09
N SER A 180 18.45 23.96 -14.46
CA SER A 180 17.95 25.01 -13.55
C SER A 180 18.40 24.83 -12.09
N TYR A 181 19.22 23.82 -11.77
CA TYR A 181 19.71 23.61 -10.41
C TYR A 181 20.64 24.74 -9.99
N GLY A 182 20.43 25.27 -8.79
CA GLY A 182 21.20 26.42 -8.28
C GLY A 182 20.74 27.79 -8.78
N HIS A 183 19.81 27.88 -9.74
CA HIS A 183 19.23 29.16 -10.13
C HIS A 183 18.36 29.72 -9.00
N THR A 184 18.79 30.83 -8.41
CA THR A 184 18.05 31.56 -7.37
C THR A 184 17.75 32.98 -7.83
N MET A 185 16.57 33.50 -7.49
CA MET A 185 16.27 34.92 -7.70
C MET A 185 17.19 35.78 -6.86
N SER A 186 17.65 36.91 -7.42
CA SER A 186 18.49 37.84 -6.68
C SER A 186 17.76 38.36 -5.43
N PRO A 187 18.50 38.72 -4.36
CA PRO A 187 17.91 39.31 -3.16
C PRO A 187 17.04 40.54 -3.48
N GLU A 188 17.45 41.37 -4.43
CA GLU A 188 16.75 42.59 -4.85
C GLU A 188 15.43 42.25 -5.56
N ALA A 189 15.44 41.28 -6.49
CA ALA A 189 14.24 40.83 -7.18
C ALA A 189 13.23 40.21 -6.21
N ARG A 190 13.71 39.46 -5.20
CA ARG A 190 12.88 38.91 -4.12
C ARG A 190 12.28 40.01 -3.24
N ALA A 191 13.06 41.03 -2.90
CA ALA A 191 12.61 42.17 -2.11
C ALA A 191 11.54 43.00 -2.85
N ALA A 192 11.76 43.29 -4.14
CA ALA A 192 10.80 44.02 -4.98
C ALA A 192 9.46 43.27 -5.09
N LEU A 193 9.50 41.96 -5.35
CA LEU A 193 8.30 41.13 -5.43
C LEU A 193 7.55 41.06 -4.08
N SER A 194 8.29 41.07 -2.97
CA SER A 194 7.73 41.08 -1.61
C SER A 194 7.05 42.40 -1.27
N ALA A 195 7.63 43.53 -1.67
CA ALA A 195 7.05 44.86 -1.47
C ALA A 195 5.71 44.99 -2.22
N MET A 196 5.65 44.59 -3.49
CA MET A 196 4.43 44.65 -4.31
C MET A 196 3.25 43.82 -3.77
N ARG A 197 3.51 42.82 -2.92
CA ARG A 197 2.49 41.88 -2.43
C ARG A 197 2.02 42.15 -1.00
N ARG A 198 2.58 43.16 -0.32
CA ARG A 198 2.27 43.48 1.07
C ARG A 198 1.55 44.81 1.20
N GLY A 199 0.75 44.93 2.26
CA GLY A 199 0.02 46.15 2.59
C GLY A 199 -0.85 46.65 1.44
N GLU A 200 -1.01 47.96 1.35
CA GLU A 200 -1.84 48.67 0.37
C GLU A 200 -1.42 48.44 -1.09
N LEU A 201 -0.16 48.03 -1.33
CA LEU A 201 0.32 47.68 -2.67
C LEU A 201 -0.30 46.37 -3.19
N ASN A 202 -0.80 45.51 -2.30
CA ASN A 202 -1.51 44.32 -2.70
C ASN A 202 -2.90 44.72 -3.25
N PRO A 203 -3.26 44.36 -4.50
CA PRO A 203 -4.57 44.70 -5.09
C PRO A 203 -5.79 44.19 -4.30
N ASN A 204 -5.58 43.23 -3.40
CA ASN A 204 -6.63 42.67 -2.53
C ASN A 204 -6.52 43.13 -1.08
N TYR A 205 -5.69 44.13 -0.76
CA TYR A 205 -5.60 44.67 0.60
C TYR A 205 -6.96 45.25 1.04
N GLY A 206 -7.37 44.92 2.27
CA GLY A 206 -8.65 45.34 2.82
C GLY A 206 -9.90 44.69 2.20
N ARG A 207 -9.77 43.84 1.17
CA ARG A 207 -10.90 43.18 0.52
C ARG A 207 -11.14 41.79 1.11
N THR A 208 -12.34 41.54 1.60
CA THR A 208 -12.80 40.20 1.99
C THR A 208 -13.82 39.70 0.98
N ALA A 209 -13.76 38.41 0.65
CA ALA A 209 -14.79 37.80 -0.19
C ALA A 209 -16.11 37.74 0.58
N SER A 210 -17.21 38.22 -0.03
CA SER A 210 -18.54 38.13 0.56
C SER A 210 -18.93 36.67 0.86
N GLU A 211 -19.83 36.46 1.82
CA GLU A 211 -20.33 35.12 2.15
C GLU A 211 -20.92 34.42 0.92
N GLU A 212 -21.64 35.16 0.08
CA GLU A 212 -22.18 34.66 -1.18
C GLU A 212 -21.07 34.22 -2.15
N THR A 213 -19.98 34.99 -2.26
CA THR A 213 -18.81 34.64 -3.10
C THR A 213 -18.10 33.40 -2.56
N ARG A 214 -18.00 33.27 -1.24
CA ARG A 214 -17.43 32.08 -0.58
C ARG A 214 -18.31 30.85 -0.82
N ALA A 215 -19.64 31.01 -0.73
CA ALA A 215 -20.61 29.95 -0.98
C ALA A 215 -20.56 29.49 -2.45
N LYS A 216 -20.55 30.42 -3.42
CA LYS A 216 -20.40 30.14 -4.85
C LYS A 216 -19.10 29.38 -5.16
N ARG A 217 -17.98 29.80 -4.57
CA ARG A 217 -16.68 29.12 -4.72
C ARG A 217 -16.68 27.73 -4.09
N SER A 218 -17.33 27.56 -2.94
CA SER A 218 -17.48 26.27 -2.27
C SER A 218 -18.34 25.29 -3.08
N ALA A 219 -19.49 25.76 -3.56
CA ALA A 219 -20.38 25.00 -4.43
C ALA A 219 -19.70 24.58 -5.74
N ALA A 220 -18.97 25.50 -6.38
CA ALA A 220 -18.21 25.21 -7.60
C ALA A 220 -17.04 24.23 -7.39
N GLN A 221 -16.52 24.08 -6.18
CA GLN A 221 -15.44 23.14 -5.84
C GLN A 221 -15.97 21.78 -5.37
N LYS A 222 -17.24 21.70 -4.96
CA LYS A 222 -17.88 20.47 -4.50
C LYS A 222 -18.06 19.53 -5.70
N GLY A 223 -17.56 18.30 -5.59
CA GLY A 223 -17.65 17.31 -6.67
C GLY A 223 -16.65 17.50 -7.83
N VAL A 224 -15.85 18.58 -7.83
CA VAL A 224 -14.77 18.74 -8.83
C VAL A 224 -13.61 17.81 -8.48
N PRO A 225 -13.16 16.94 -9.40
CA PRO A 225 -12.10 15.99 -9.15
C PRO A 225 -10.78 16.73 -8.86
N LYS A 226 -10.33 16.63 -7.61
CA LYS A 226 -8.99 17.06 -7.21
C LYS A 226 -8.02 15.90 -7.42
N PRO A 227 -6.74 16.16 -7.74
CA PRO A 227 -5.76 15.09 -7.87
C PRO A 227 -5.66 14.30 -6.58
N SER A 228 -5.38 13.02 -6.76
CA SER A 228 -5.70 11.93 -5.85
C SER A 228 -5.12 12.03 -4.43
N SER A 229 -4.14 12.91 -4.17
CA SER A 229 -3.59 13.07 -2.83
C SER A 229 -3.39 14.53 -2.43
N ALA A 230 -3.63 14.82 -1.15
CA ALA A 230 -3.29 16.10 -0.53
C ALA A 230 -1.78 16.39 -0.64
N ARG A 231 -0.95 15.35 -0.75
CA ARG A 231 0.48 15.45 -1.08
C ARG A 231 0.68 15.91 -2.52
N SER A 232 -0.03 15.40 -3.52
CA SER A 232 0.06 15.90 -4.90
C SER A 232 -0.44 17.33 -5.06
N ALA A 233 -1.44 17.76 -4.27
CA ALA A 233 -1.85 19.16 -4.22
C ALA A 233 -0.78 20.04 -3.54
N HIS A 234 -0.21 19.59 -2.43
CA HIS A 234 0.93 20.21 -1.77
C HIS A 234 2.12 20.33 -2.73
N THR A 235 2.54 19.22 -3.33
CA THR A 235 3.65 19.16 -4.28
C THR A 235 3.44 20.12 -5.43
N ARG A 236 2.26 20.18 -6.06
CA ARG A 236 2.03 21.13 -7.17
C ARG A 236 1.98 22.60 -6.76
N HIS A 237 1.62 22.92 -5.52
CA HIS A 237 1.38 24.31 -5.10
C HIS A 237 2.48 24.90 -4.22
N HIS A 238 3.09 24.07 -3.39
CA HIS A 238 4.16 24.40 -2.46
C HIS A 238 5.50 23.96 -3.03
N THR A 239 5.73 22.65 -3.16
CA THR A 239 7.03 22.10 -3.58
C THR A 239 7.46 22.53 -4.99
N ASN A 240 6.64 22.26 -6.01
CA ASN A 240 6.91 22.58 -7.43
C ASN A 240 6.93 24.09 -7.72
N LYS A 241 6.38 24.91 -6.81
CA LYS A 241 6.38 26.37 -6.94
C LYS A 241 7.34 27.04 -5.94
N GLY A 242 8.09 26.27 -5.17
CA GLY A 242 9.04 26.76 -4.16
C GLY A 242 8.38 27.60 -3.05
N ARG A 243 7.11 27.37 -2.74
CA ARG A 243 6.36 28.10 -1.70
C ARG A 243 6.24 27.26 -0.46
N THR A 244 6.80 27.69 0.65
CA THR A 244 6.54 27.07 1.96
C THR A 244 5.47 27.87 2.70
N SER A 245 4.71 27.20 3.55
CA SER A 245 3.69 27.86 4.37
C SER A 245 3.78 27.30 5.79
N PRO A 246 3.92 28.16 6.82
CA PRO A 246 4.03 27.73 8.21
C PRO A 246 2.73 27.16 8.77
N THR A 247 1.63 27.21 8.00
CA THR A 247 0.33 26.64 8.35
C THR A 247 0.02 25.38 7.54
N CYS A 248 0.87 25.02 6.57
CA CYS A 248 0.68 23.84 5.74
C CYS A 248 1.37 22.65 6.39
N LYS A 249 0.58 21.68 6.86
CA LYS A 249 1.09 20.50 7.59
C LYS A 249 2.22 19.74 6.89
N PHE A 250 2.25 19.75 5.56
CA PHE A 250 3.29 19.10 4.78
C PHE A 250 4.58 19.95 4.68
N CYS A 251 4.46 21.29 4.59
CA CYS A 251 5.64 22.17 4.66
C CYS A 251 6.27 22.18 6.05
N ILE A 252 5.45 22.14 7.11
CA ILE A 252 5.93 22.07 8.50
C ILE A 252 6.68 20.76 8.70
N ALA A 253 6.07 19.62 8.32
CA ALA A 253 6.71 18.32 8.42
C ALA A 253 7.98 18.22 7.56
N ASP A 254 7.99 18.79 6.34
CA ASP A 254 9.18 18.80 5.49
C ASP A 254 10.28 19.71 6.08
N ALA A 255 9.94 20.77 6.83
CA ALA A 255 10.89 21.64 7.53
C ALA A 255 11.45 20.99 8.81
N GLU A 256 10.62 20.29 9.58
CA GLU A 256 11.02 19.52 10.78
C GLU A 256 11.99 18.38 10.42
N GLN A 257 11.86 17.81 9.22
CA GLN A 257 12.78 16.79 8.71
C GLN A 257 14.10 17.35 8.15
N GLN A 258 14.16 18.66 7.89
CA GLN A 258 15.36 19.35 7.36
C GLN A 258 16.20 20.05 8.44
N SER A 259 15.69 20.20 9.67
CA SER A 259 16.52 20.60 10.81
C SER A 259 17.53 19.51 11.13
N PRO A 260 18.84 19.80 11.22
CA PRO A 260 19.83 18.81 11.61
C PRO A 260 19.48 18.28 12.99
N ARG A 261 19.34 16.96 13.15
CA ARG A 261 19.49 16.36 14.48
C ARG A 261 20.93 16.64 14.89
N LEU A 262 21.11 17.44 15.94
CA LEU A 262 22.42 17.62 16.56
C LEU A 262 22.94 16.22 16.94
N PRO A 263 24.20 15.88 16.63
CA PRO A 263 24.78 14.60 16.99
C PRO A 263 24.78 14.49 18.52
N GLU A 264 24.19 13.40 19.04
CA GLU A 264 24.35 13.02 20.45
C GLU A 264 25.85 12.81 20.70
N GLY A 265 26.36 13.50 21.72
CA GLY A 265 27.75 13.90 21.83
C GLY A 265 28.76 12.75 21.88
N GLU A 266 29.86 12.97 21.16
CA GLU A 266 31.15 12.38 21.46
C GLU A 266 31.58 12.80 22.87
N ASN A 267 31.83 11.80 23.71
CA ASN A 267 32.33 11.95 25.06
C ASN A 267 33.84 12.26 24.98
N PRO A 268 34.35 13.40 25.45
CA PRO A 268 35.79 13.65 25.49
C PRO A 268 36.45 12.83 26.61
N ALA A 269 37.69 12.42 26.30
CA ALA A 269 38.66 11.59 27.03
C ALA A 269 38.57 11.52 28.56
#